data_AF-A0A3N5LVH4-F1
#
_entry.id   AF-A0A3N5LVH4-F1
#
_cell.length_a   1.000
_cell.length_b   1.000
_cell.length_c   1.000
_cell.angle_alpha   90.00
_cell.angle_beta   90.00
_cell.angle_gamma   90.00
#
_symmetry.space_group_name_H-M   'P 1'
#
loop_
_entity.id
_entity.type
_entity.pdbx_description
1 polymer ?
#
loop_
_entity_poly.entity_id
_entity_poly.type
_entity_poly.pdbx_seq_one_letter_code
_entity_poly.pdbx_strand_id
1 'polypeptide(L)'
;MDWNDPVQLRWLADTLVANPQQVITVDGPEGPVTGSVEQVVGQLGLPQMGGSYFTFSNENNYMIWTFLKKCWEKGWIYRGADVMPWCPRCATAISQHEIVTDGYVELTHPAVTLRLPLVGSAGEPRRDPETGLPESLLVWTTTPWTLTSNVAAAVGPELVYAKVRTGSEILYLSKGTLNMLQGSYEVLGELKGVDMAGWTYTG
;
A
#
# COMPACT_ATOMS: atom_id res chain seq x y z
N MET A 1 -15.31 26.25 33.99
CA MET A 1 -15.69 25.46 32.81
C MET A 1 -15.50 24.03 33.19
N ASP A 2 -16.59 23.28 33.26
CA ASP A 2 -16.49 21.83 33.30
C ASP A 2 -16.10 21.38 31.90
N TRP A 3 -14.91 20.81 31.82
CA TRP A 3 -14.27 20.48 30.57
C TRP A 3 -14.79 19.23 29.91
N ASN A 4 -15.54 18.43 30.66
CA ASN A 4 -16.27 17.29 30.12
C ASN A 4 -17.70 17.66 29.71
N ASP A 5 -18.10 18.94 29.80
CA ASP A 5 -19.44 19.37 29.41
C ASP A 5 -19.57 19.41 27.87
N PRO A 6 -20.30 18.46 27.25
CA PRO A 6 -20.44 18.41 25.81
C PRO A 6 -21.23 19.59 25.25
N VAL A 7 -22.05 20.28 26.05
CA VAL A 7 -22.77 21.48 25.61
C VAL A 7 -21.78 22.62 25.42
N GLN A 8 -20.89 22.81 26.39
CA GLN A 8 -19.88 23.86 26.34
C GLN A 8 -18.84 23.60 25.23
N LEU A 9 -18.42 22.35 25.04
CA LEU A 9 -17.52 21.99 23.95
C LEU A 9 -18.14 22.19 22.56
N ARG A 10 -19.42 21.87 22.38
CA ARG A 10 -20.14 22.16 21.12
C ARG A 10 -20.27 23.65 20.88
N TRP A 11 -20.60 24.43 21.91
CA TRP A 11 -20.64 25.88 21.80
C TRP A 11 -19.29 26.47 21.37
N LEU A 12 -18.18 25.99 21.94
CA LEU A 12 -16.83 26.40 21.52
C LEU A 12 -16.56 26.02 20.06
N ALA A 13 -16.94 24.82 19.64
CA ALA A 13 -16.77 24.37 18.26
C ALA A 13 -17.58 25.23 17.26
N ASP A 14 -18.85 25.49 17.56
CA ASP A 14 -19.72 26.32 16.72
C ASP A 14 -19.21 27.76 16.64
N THR A 15 -18.75 28.31 17.77
CA THR A 15 -18.21 29.67 17.82
C THR A 15 -16.87 29.76 17.09
N LEU A 16 -16.04 28.73 17.14
CA LEU A 16 -14.77 28.67 16.40
C LEU A 16 -15.00 28.72 14.89
N VAL A 17 -16.01 27.99 14.41
CA VAL A 17 -16.41 27.99 13.00
C VAL A 17 -16.99 29.34 12.59
N ALA A 18 -17.80 29.95 13.45
CA ALA A 18 -18.46 31.23 13.15
C ALA A 18 -17.51 32.43 13.16
N ASN A 19 -16.68 32.57 14.20
CA ASN A 19 -15.71 33.65 14.34
C ASN A 19 -14.55 33.26 15.26
N PRO A 20 -13.43 32.74 14.72
CA PRO A 20 -12.30 32.28 15.53
C PRO A 20 -11.62 33.42 16.32
N GLN A 21 -11.77 34.67 15.87
CA GLN A 21 -11.15 35.85 16.49
C GLN A 21 -12.05 36.52 17.54
N GLN A 22 -13.28 36.04 17.74
CA GLN A 22 -14.15 36.55 18.78
C GLN A 22 -13.48 36.39 20.15
N VAL A 23 -13.44 37.44 20.95
CA VAL A 23 -12.93 37.36 22.32
C VAL A 23 -14.00 36.74 23.20
N ILE A 24 -13.64 35.67 23.89
CA ILE A 24 -14.50 34.99 24.87
C ILE A 24 -13.76 34.87 26.20
N THR A 25 -14.54 34.68 27.26
CA THR A 25 -14.02 34.37 28.59
C THR A 25 -14.66 33.08 29.07
N VAL A 26 -13.85 32.14 29.54
CA VAL A 26 -14.31 30.88 30.14
C VAL A 26 -13.69 30.71 31.52
N ASP A 27 -14.42 30.13 32.47
CA ASP A 27 -13.87 29.91 33.80
C ASP A 27 -12.85 28.76 33.78
N GLY A 28 -11.61 28.99 34.19
CA GLY A 28 -10.61 27.94 34.44
C GLY A 28 -10.54 27.54 35.92
N PRO A 29 -9.85 26.44 36.26
CA PRO A 29 -9.60 26.01 37.64
C PRO A 29 -8.86 27.05 38.50
N GLU A 30 -8.00 27.87 37.88
CA GLU A 30 -7.22 28.92 38.56
C GLU A 30 -7.79 30.32 38.37
N GLY A 31 -8.93 30.45 37.67
CA GLY A 31 -9.57 31.73 37.36
C GLY A 31 -10.03 31.85 35.90
N PRO A 32 -10.70 32.95 35.52
CA PRO A 32 -11.20 33.13 34.16
C PRO A 32 -10.07 33.27 33.15
N VAL A 33 -10.21 32.58 32.02
CA VAL A 33 -9.30 32.63 30.87
C VAL A 33 -9.98 33.41 29.75
N THR A 34 -9.37 34.50 29.32
CA THR A 34 -9.86 35.35 28.23
C THR A 34 -8.90 35.30 27.05
N GLY A 35 -9.45 35.13 25.85
CA GLY A 35 -8.69 35.13 24.60
C GLY A 35 -9.63 35.06 23.40
N SER A 36 -9.07 35.01 22.19
CA SER A 36 -9.87 34.64 21.03
C SER A 36 -10.41 33.21 21.19
N VAL A 37 -11.53 32.88 20.54
CA VAL A 37 -12.07 31.51 20.57
C VAL A 37 -11.01 30.51 20.14
N GLU A 38 -10.24 30.81 19.10
CA GLU A 38 -9.11 29.97 18.65
C GLU A 38 -8.05 29.78 19.73
N GLN A 39 -7.68 30.84 20.44
CA GLN A 39 -6.69 30.76 21.52
C GLN A 39 -7.21 29.94 22.70
N VAL A 40 -8.45 30.18 23.12
CA VAL A 40 -9.09 29.45 24.21
C VAL A 40 -9.23 27.96 23.84
N VAL A 41 -9.63 27.66 22.60
CA VAL A 41 -9.66 26.29 22.07
C VAL A 41 -8.26 25.69 22.01
N GLY A 42 -7.23 26.39 21.52
CA GLY A 42 -5.85 25.85 21.45
C GLY A 42 -5.20 25.63 22.83
N GLN A 43 -5.71 26.27 23.87
CA GLN A 43 -5.34 26.04 25.27
C GLN A 43 -6.15 24.94 25.93
N LEU A 44 -7.13 24.37 25.22
CA LEU A 44 -7.80 23.19 25.69
C LEU A 44 -6.74 22.09 25.88
N GLY A 45 -6.50 21.70 27.13
CA GLY A 45 -5.71 20.56 27.56
C GLY A 45 -4.55 21.00 28.46
N LEU A 46 -4.46 22.29 28.72
CA LEU A 46 -3.41 22.86 29.54
C LEU A 46 -3.87 22.92 31.02
N PRO A 47 -2.93 22.98 31.98
CA PRO A 47 -3.25 23.05 33.41
C PRO A 47 -4.23 24.17 33.77
N GLN A 48 -4.07 25.36 33.16
CA GLN A 48 -4.96 26.52 33.36
C GLN A 48 -6.39 26.31 32.85
N MET A 49 -6.63 25.20 32.15
CA MET A 49 -7.93 24.77 31.62
C MET A 49 -8.38 23.44 32.24
N GLY A 50 -7.74 22.93 33.31
CA GLY A 50 -8.19 21.71 34.01
C GLY A 50 -7.26 20.50 33.88
N GLY A 51 -6.22 20.56 33.05
CA GLY A 51 -5.06 19.65 33.15
C GLY A 51 -5.22 18.21 32.64
N SER A 52 -6.17 17.92 31.75
CA SER A 52 -6.16 16.70 30.91
C SER A 52 -5.50 17.00 29.56
N TYR A 53 -5.12 16.02 28.72
CA TYR A 53 -4.42 16.32 27.45
C TYR A 53 -5.34 16.26 26.22
N PHE A 54 -5.14 17.19 25.28
CA PHE A 54 -5.73 17.14 23.93
C PHE A 54 -4.63 17.14 22.88
N THR A 55 -4.81 16.31 21.85
CA THR A 55 -3.80 16.14 20.79
C THR A 55 -3.57 17.42 19.99
N PHE A 56 -4.58 18.28 19.90
CA PHE A 56 -4.51 19.58 19.23
C PHE A 56 -3.99 20.71 20.12
N SER A 57 -3.76 20.47 21.41
CA SER A 57 -3.23 21.50 22.32
C SER A 57 -1.85 21.97 21.90
N ASN A 58 -1.53 23.23 22.19
CA ASN A 58 -0.20 23.79 21.87
C ASN A 58 0.93 22.98 22.50
N GLU A 59 0.82 22.63 23.78
CA GLU A 59 1.85 21.85 24.50
C GLU A 59 2.09 20.49 23.83
N ASN A 60 1.02 19.75 23.50
CA ASN A 60 1.16 18.44 22.84
C ASN A 60 1.82 18.55 21.46
N ASN A 61 1.42 19.54 20.65
CA ASN A 61 2.03 19.79 19.34
C ASN A 61 3.52 20.14 19.44
N TYR A 62 3.91 21.01 20.39
CA TYR A 62 5.32 21.35 20.61
C TYR A 62 6.14 20.14 21.08
N MET A 63 5.56 19.25 21.89
CA MET A 63 6.23 18.02 22.31
C MET A 63 6.42 17.05 21.14
N ILE A 64 5.42 16.88 20.27
CA ILE A 64 5.53 16.09 19.03
C ILE A 64 6.63 16.65 18.14
N TRP A 65 6.64 17.97 17.89
CA TRP A 65 7.67 18.61 17.06
C TRP A 65 9.07 18.44 17.64
N THR A 66 9.21 18.56 18.96
CA THR A 66 10.49 18.34 19.65
C THR A 66 10.98 16.90 19.49
N PHE A 67 10.08 15.92 19.58
CA PHE A 67 10.40 14.52 19.33
C PHE A 67 10.83 14.29 17.87
N LEU A 68 10.07 14.79 16.90
CA LEU A 68 10.40 14.66 15.48
C LEU A 68 11.75 15.33 15.15
N LYS A 69 12.05 16.50 15.73
CA LYS A 69 13.36 17.17 15.59
C LYS A 69 14.50 16.29 16.10
N LYS A 70 14.36 15.64 17.26
CA LYS A 70 15.36 14.71 17.79
C LYS A 70 15.56 13.49 16.89
N CYS A 71 14.48 12.93 16.34
CA CYS A 71 14.56 11.81 15.41
C CYS A 71 15.26 12.22 14.11
N TRP A 72 14.96 13.42 13.60
CA TRP A 72 15.63 14.00 12.44
C TRP A 72 17.12 14.24 12.68
N GLU A 73 17.50 14.86 13.80
CA GLU A 73 18.90 15.09 14.19
C GLU A 73 19.72 13.80 14.32
N LYS A 74 19.05 12.68 14.63
CA LYS A 74 19.66 11.34 14.68
C LYS A 74 19.65 10.60 13.34
N GLY A 75 19.09 11.18 12.28
CA GLY A 75 18.96 10.55 10.96
C GLY A 75 17.94 9.41 10.90
N TRP A 76 16.97 9.36 11.83
CA TRP A 76 15.92 8.33 11.86
C TRP A 76 14.71 8.66 10.99
N ILE A 77 14.56 9.93 10.59
CA ILE A 77 13.53 10.37 9.65
C ILE A 77 14.20 10.66 8.31
N TYR A 78 13.66 10.08 7.25
CA TYR A 78 14.14 10.30 5.89
C TYR A 78 12.95 10.39 4.91
N ARG A 79 13.23 10.91 3.71
CA ARG A 79 12.30 10.93 2.59
C ARG A 79 12.81 9.96 1.53
N GLY A 80 11.96 9.03 1.10
CA GLY A 80 12.25 8.07 0.05
C GLY A 80 11.06 7.86 -0.89
N ALA A 81 11.30 7.11 -1.96
CA ALA A 81 10.26 6.59 -2.83
C ALA A 81 10.24 5.07 -2.69
N ASP A 82 9.09 4.50 -2.33
CA ASP A 82 8.92 3.08 -2.06
C ASP A 82 7.49 2.64 -2.38
N VAL A 83 7.27 1.33 -2.52
CA VAL A 83 5.94 0.74 -2.69
C VAL A 83 5.29 0.63 -1.31
N MET A 84 4.29 1.47 -1.08
CA MET A 84 3.55 1.52 0.18
C MET A 84 2.09 1.12 -0.01
N PRO A 85 1.46 0.47 0.97
CA PRO A 85 0.01 0.35 1.01
C PRO A 85 -0.64 1.73 0.88
N TRP A 86 -1.60 1.85 -0.03
CA TRP A 86 -2.21 3.13 -0.40
C TRP A 86 -3.73 3.04 -0.32
N CYS A 87 -4.36 4.01 0.35
CA CYS A 87 -5.81 4.13 0.36
C CYS A 87 -6.26 5.10 -0.75
N PRO A 88 -6.91 4.61 -1.84
CA PRO A 88 -7.35 5.49 -2.92
C PRO A 88 -8.44 6.46 -2.49
N ARG A 89 -9.25 6.11 -1.48
CA ARG A 89 -10.30 7.00 -0.92
C ARG A 89 -9.70 8.17 -0.16
N CYS A 90 -8.69 7.92 0.67
CA CYS A 90 -8.07 8.93 1.51
C CYS A 90 -6.91 9.66 0.80
N ALA A 91 -6.45 9.14 -0.34
CA ALA A 91 -5.31 9.65 -1.10
C ALA A 91 -4.03 9.77 -0.25
N THR A 92 -3.76 8.76 0.58
CA THR A 92 -2.55 8.70 1.43
C THR A 92 -2.06 7.27 1.58
N ALA A 93 -0.75 7.15 1.86
CA ALA A 93 -0.15 5.90 2.33
C ALA A 93 -0.64 5.58 3.75
N ILE A 94 -0.70 4.29 4.07
CA ILE A 94 -1.09 3.78 5.39
C ILE A 94 0.04 2.94 5.99
N SER A 95 0.18 3.01 7.30
CA SER A 95 1.14 2.23 8.07
C SER A 95 0.71 0.77 8.22
N GLN A 96 1.66 -0.11 8.53
CA GLN A 96 1.37 -1.52 8.79
C GLN A 96 0.36 -1.71 9.94
N HIS A 97 0.44 -0.89 11.00
CA HIS A 97 -0.46 -0.98 12.15
C HIS A 97 -1.92 -0.67 11.79
N GLU A 98 -2.16 0.20 10.81
CA GLU A 98 -3.51 0.50 10.31
C GLU A 98 -4.11 -0.67 9.51
N ILE A 99 -3.27 -1.50 8.87
CA ILE A 99 -3.72 -2.66 8.09
C ILE A 99 -4.04 -3.84 9.00
N VAL A 100 -3.15 -4.14 9.95
CA VAL A 100 -3.23 -5.39 10.75
C VAL A 100 -4.38 -5.35 11.76
N THR A 101 -4.76 -4.16 12.25
CA THR A 101 -5.74 -4.05 13.34
C THR A 101 -7.17 -4.34 12.87
N ASP A 102 -7.58 -3.87 11.69
CA ASP A 102 -8.96 -4.00 11.19
C ASP A 102 -9.07 -4.15 9.64
N GLY A 103 -7.96 -4.39 8.94
CA GLY A 103 -7.89 -4.17 7.48
C GLY A 103 -8.10 -5.40 6.59
N TYR A 104 -8.03 -6.63 7.11
CA TYR A 104 -8.19 -7.83 6.30
C TYR A 104 -9.65 -8.23 6.16
N VAL A 105 -10.08 -8.37 4.92
CA VAL A 105 -11.45 -8.76 4.56
C VAL A 105 -11.40 -9.85 3.49
N GLU A 106 -12.34 -10.80 3.55
CA GLU A 106 -12.51 -11.78 2.49
C GLU A 106 -13.14 -11.12 1.26
N LEU A 107 -12.45 -11.20 0.13
CA LEU A 107 -12.89 -10.62 -1.14
C LEU A 107 -12.67 -11.62 -2.28
N THR A 108 -13.56 -11.58 -3.26
CA THR A 108 -13.42 -12.34 -4.50
C THR A 108 -12.79 -11.45 -5.57
N HIS A 109 -11.67 -11.90 -6.14
CA HIS A 109 -10.99 -11.21 -7.24
C HIS A 109 -11.04 -12.04 -8.52
N PRO A 110 -11.07 -11.38 -9.69
CA PRO A 110 -10.83 -12.07 -10.95
C PRO A 110 -9.39 -12.59 -10.97
N ALA A 111 -9.24 -13.90 -11.18
CA ALA A 111 -7.96 -14.54 -11.38
C ALA A 111 -7.81 -14.87 -12.86
N VAL A 112 -6.72 -14.44 -13.49
CA VAL A 112 -6.45 -14.65 -14.91
C VAL A 112 -5.15 -15.40 -15.11
N THR A 113 -5.16 -16.30 -16.08
CA THR A 113 -3.97 -16.97 -16.59
C THR A 113 -3.73 -16.46 -18.00
N LEU A 114 -2.54 -15.91 -18.26
CA LEU A 114 -2.18 -15.31 -19.53
C LEU A 114 -0.87 -15.89 -20.07
N ARG A 115 -0.68 -15.73 -21.37
CA ARG A 115 0.52 -16.13 -22.09
C ARG A 115 1.38 -14.89 -22.32
N LEU A 116 2.68 -15.02 -22.07
CA LEU A 116 3.70 -14.06 -22.50
C LEU A 116 4.52 -14.73 -23.62
N PRO A 117 4.24 -14.45 -24.91
CA PRO A 117 4.95 -15.06 -26.01
C PRO A 117 6.44 -14.77 -25.96
N LEU A 118 7.25 -15.83 -26.06
CA LEU A 118 8.69 -15.71 -26.06
C LEU A 118 9.17 -15.21 -27.41
N VAL A 119 10.22 -14.40 -27.42
CA VAL A 119 10.83 -13.86 -28.64
C VAL A 119 12.30 -14.24 -28.73
N GLY A 120 12.80 -14.34 -29.95
CA GLY A 120 14.21 -14.56 -30.24
C GLY A 120 15.01 -13.27 -30.14
N SER A 121 16.29 -13.37 -30.50
CA SER A 121 17.24 -12.23 -30.41
C SER A 121 16.92 -11.08 -31.36
N ALA A 122 16.20 -11.33 -32.45
CA ALA A 122 15.77 -10.30 -33.40
C ALA A 122 14.29 -9.88 -33.21
N GLY A 123 13.66 -10.27 -32.10
CA GLY A 123 12.26 -9.94 -31.77
C GLY A 123 11.22 -10.78 -32.50
N GLU A 124 11.63 -11.79 -33.25
CA GLU A 124 10.78 -12.77 -33.89
C GLU A 124 10.15 -13.73 -32.87
N PRO A 125 8.95 -14.29 -33.13
CA PRO A 125 8.37 -15.29 -32.24
C PRO A 125 9.30 -16.49 -32.07
N ARG A 126 9.63 -16.82 -30.82
CA ARG A 126 10.45 -17.98 -30.50
C ARG A 126 9.64 -19.25 -30.77
N ARG A 127 10.30 -20.22 -31.40
CA ARG A 127 9.70 -21.51 -31.76
C ARG A 127 10.54 -22.63 -31.21
N ASP A 128 9.85 -23.64 -30.72
CA ASP A 128 10.46 -24.86 -30.25
C ASP A 128 11.20 -25.59 -31.39
N PRO A 129 12.49 -25.94 -31.25
CA PRO A 129 13.27 -26.55 -32.33
C PRO A 129 12.76 -27.92 -32.79
N GLU A 130 12.12 -28.68 -31.90
CA GLU A 130 11.68 -30.06 -32.18
C GLU A 130 10.30 -30.08 -32.84
N THR A 131 9.38 -29.26 -32.36
CA THR A 131 7.98 -29.24 -32.81
C THR A 131 7.66 -28.10 -33.78
N GLY A 132 8.49 -27.06 -33.84
CA GLY A 132 8.24 -25.84 -34.63
C GLY A 132 7.12 -24.95 -34.09
N LEU A 133 6.56 -25.28 -32.92
CA LEU A 133 5.42 -24.57 -32.32
C LEU A 133 5.86 -23.29 -31.59
N PRO A 134 5.01 -22.25 -31.54
CA PRO A 134 5.32 -21.02 -30.80
C PRO A 134 5.42 -21.30 -29.29
N GLU A 135 6.34 -20.60 -28.64
CA GLU A 135 6.61 -20.75 -27.21
C GLU A 135 6.07 -19.56 -26.40
N SER A 136 5.57 -19.82 -25.19
CA SER A 136 5.11 -18.77 -24.28
C SER A 136 5.38 -19.14 -22.82
N LEU A 137 5.62 -18.13 -21.98
CA LEU A 137 5.50 -18.29 -20.53
C LEU A 137 4.01 -18.26 -20.17
N LEU A 138 3.58 -19.16 -19.30
CA LEU A 138 2.24 -19.13 -18.71
C LEU A 138 2.31 -18.49 -17.32
N VAL A 139 1.60 -17.38 -17.15
CA VAL A 139 1.63 -16.57 -15.92
C VAL A 139 0.22 -16.43 -15.36
N TRP A 140 0.11 -16.37 -14.04
CA TRP A 140 -1.15 -16.18 -13.32
C TRP A 140 -1.11 -14.93 -12.45
N THR A 141 -2.23 -14.20 -12.37
CA THR A 141 -2.37 -13.04 -11.47
C THR A 141 -3.81 -12.86 -11.00
N THR A 142 -3.98 -12.36 -9.77
CA THR A 142 -5.26 -11.88 -9.21
C THR A 142 -5.45 -10.37 -9.38
N THR A 143 -4.46 -9.68 -9.93
CA THR A 143 -4.48 -8.22 -10.15
C THR A 143 -4.25 -7.88 -11.63
N PRO A 144 -5.21 -8.13 -12.54
CA PRO A 144 -5.03 -7.89 -13.97
C PRO A 144 -4.63 -6.45 -14.31
N TRP A 145 -5.05 -5.47 -13.49
CA TRP A 145 -4.73 -4.06 -13.66
C TRP A 145 -3.24 -3.75 -13.57
N THR A 146 -2.40 -4.62 -12.99
CA THR A 146 -0.95 -4.44 -12.92
C THR A 146 -0.23 -4.83 -14.21
N LEU A 147 -0.92 -5.52 -15.14
CA LEU A 147 -0.31 -6.03 -16.37
C LEU A 147 0.15 -4.90 -17.30
N THR A 148 -0.53 -3.74 -17.29
CA THR A 148 -0.14 -2.55 -18.07
C THR A 148 1.20 -1.96 -17.65
N SER A 149 1.69 -2.32 -16.46
CA SER A 149 2.98 -1.89 -15.91
C SER A 149 3.96 -3.05 -15.77
N ASN A 150 3.75 -4.14 -16.53
CA ASN A 150 4.67 -5.27 -16.54
C ASN A 150 6.02 -4.85 -17.14
N VAL A 151 7.10 -5.13 -16.42
CA VAL A 151 8.48 -4.81 -16.85
C VAL A 151 9.38 -6.04 -16.94
N ALA A 152 9.00 -7.14 -16.30
CA ALA A 152 9.73 -8.41 -16.30
C ALA A 152 8.80 -9.57 -15.89
N ALA A 153 9.23 -10.79 -16.22
CA ALA A 153 8.70 -12.02 -15.65
C ALA A 153 9.78 -12.65 -14.77
N ALA A 154 9.45 -12.97 -13.52
CA ALA A 154 10.39 -13.53 -12.57
C ALA A 154 10.27 -15.07 -12.52
N VAL A 155 11.41 -15.73 -12.40
CA VAL A 155 11.52 -17.18 -12.20
C VAL A 155 12.30 -17.47 -10.92
N GLY A 156 11.90 -18.51 -10.19
CA GLY A 156 12.66 -18.99 -9.04
C GLY A 156 13.86 -19.78 -9.54
N PRO A 157 15.12 -19.40 -9.22
CA PRO A 157 16.31 -19.99 -9.85
C PRO A 157 16.43 -21.51 -9.65
N GLU A 158 16.05 -22.00 -8.46
CA GLU A 158 16.08 -23.42 -8.12
C GLU A 158 14.75 -24.16 -8.37
N LEU A 159 13.71 -23.45 -8.79
CA LEU A 159 12.44 -24.09 -9.12
C LEU A 159 12.56 -24.82 -10.46
N VAL A 160 11.86 -25.94 -10.56
CA VAL A 160 11.75 -26.71 -11.80
C VAL A 160 10.53 -26.25 -12.58
N TYR A 161 10.77 -25.92 -13.84
CA TYR A 161 9.75 -25.53 -14.81
C TYR A 161 9.54 -26.66 -15.80
N ALA A 162 8.31 -26.82 -16.27
CA ALA A 162 7.93 -27.81 -17.26
C ALA A 162 7.74 -27.14 -18.62
N LYS A 163 8.30 -27.75 -19.67
CA LYS A 163 8.00 -27.49 -21.07
C LYS A 163 6.83 -28.39 -21.46
N VAL A 164 5.69 -27.79 -21.75
CA VAL A 164 4.44 -28.52 -21.99
C VAL A 164 3.89 -28.21 -23.38
N ARG A 165 3.57 -29.26 -24.14
CA ARG A 165 2.77 -29.13 -25.37
C ARG A 165 1.30 -29.16 -25.02
N THR A 166 0.58 -28.12 -25.40
CA THR A 166 -0.89 -28.09 -25.37
C THR A 166 -1.41 -27.63 -26.73
N GLY A 167 -2.21 -28.46 -27.40
CA GLY A 167 -2.67 -28.20 -28.76
C GLY A 167 -1.52 -27.84 -29.73
N SER A 168 -1.51 -26.59 -30.22
CA SER A 168 -0.54 -26.07 -31.19
C SER A 168 0.44 -25.05 -30.59
N GLU A 169 0.76 -25.15 -29.29
CA GLU A 169 1.70 -24.26 -28.61
C GLU A 169 2.53 -24.99 -27.54
N ILE A 170 3.68 -24.41 -27.22
CA ILE A 170 4.54 -24.82 -26.09
C ILE A 170 4.41 -23.78 -24.98
N LEU A 171 4.10 -24.26 -23.78
CA LEU A 171 4.00 -23.45 -22.58
C LEU A 171 5.10 -23.80 -21.58
N TYR A 172 5.65 -22.77 -20.95
CA TYR A 172 6.54 -22.89 -19.80
C TYR A 172 5.84 -22.40 -18.54
N LEU A 173 5.78 -23.27 -17.53
CA LEU A 173 5.18 -22.97 -16.22
C LEU A 173 5.89 -23.77 -15.12
N SER A 174 5.68 -23.38 -13.87
CA SER A 174 6.22 -24.15 -12.73
C SER A 174 5.68 -25.59 -12.75
N LYS A 175 6.56 -26.57 -12.57
CA LYS A 175 6.14 -27.99 -12.51
C LYS A 175 5.12 -28.25 -11.41
N GLY A 176 5.19 -27.49 -10.31
CA GLY A 176 4.25 -27.60 -9.19
C GLY A 176 2.82 -27.13 -9.51
N THR A 177 2.60 -26.47 -10.65
CA THR A 177 1.30 -25.86 -11.01
C THR A 177 0.68 -26.50 -12.26
N LEU A 178 1.13 -27.69 -12.68
CA LEU A 178 0.59 -28.38 -13.86
C LEU A 178 -0.92 -28.66 -13.76
N ASN A 179 -1.45 -28.79 -12.54
CA ASN A 179 -2.88 -28.97 -12.29
C ASN A 179 -3.75 -27.77 -12.72
N MET A 180 -3.14 -26.60 -13.01
CA MET A 180 -3.87 -25.44 -13.52
C MET A 180 -4.19 -25.56 -15.02
N LEU A 181 -3.50 -26.44 -15.74
CA LEU A 181 -3.75 -26.66 -17.17
C LEU A 181 -5.07 -27.39 -17.37
N GLN A 182 -5.83 -26.93 -18.35
CA GLN A 182 -7.08 -27.56 -18.75
C GLN A 182 -6.90 -28.29 -20.08
N GLY A 183 -7.55 -29.45 -20.22
CA GLY A 183 -7.46 -30.28 -21.43
C GLY A 183 -6.25 -31.22 -21.44
N SER A 184 -6.03 -31.88 -22.58
CA SER A 184 -4.90 -32.78 -22.76
C SER A 184 -3.61 -32.01 -23.02
N TYR A 185 -2.55 -32.38 -22.32
CA TYR A 185 -1.22 -31.84 -22.50
C TYR A 185 -0.17 -32.95 -22.41
N GLU A 186 1.02 -32.66 -22.92
CA GLU A 186 2.17 -33.55 -22.84
C GLU A 186 3.37 -32.79 -22.30
N VAL A 187 4.03 -33.35 -21.28
CA VAL A 187 5.27 -32.80 -20.76
C VAL A 187 6.41 -33.25 -21.66
N LEU A 188 7.04 -32.30 -22.36
CA LEU A 188 8.14 -32.57 -23.28
C LEU A 188 9.50 -32.52 -22.57
N GLY A 189 9.59 -31.81 -21.45
CA GLY A 189 10.84 -31.68 -20.71
C GLY A 189 10.72 -30.80 -19.50
N GLU A 190 11.84 -30.70 -18.77
CA GLU A 190 11.97 -29.92 -17.55
C GLU A 190 13.29 -29.15 -17.59
N LEU A 191 13.30 -27.97 -16.98
CA LEU A 191 14.47 -27.11 -16.87
C LEU A 191 14.45 -26.37 -15.54
N LYS A 192 15.62 -25.90 -15.07
CA LYS A 192 15.67 -25.05 -13.89
C LYS A 192 15.33 -23.61 -14.25
N GLY A 193 14.78 -22.86 -13.31
CA GLY A 193 14.48 -21.44 -13.50
C GLY A 193 15.73 -20.62 -13.84
N VAL A 194 16.91 -20.99 -13.33
CA VAL A 194 18.17 -20.33 -13.69
C VAL A 194 18.46 -20.38 -15.20
N ASP A 195 18.04 -21.44 -15.90
CA ASP A 195 18.24 -21.62 -17.34
C ASP A 195 17.28 -20.73 -18.18
N MET A 196 16.26 -20.17 -17.53
CA MET A 196 15.28 -19.26 -18.14
C MET A 196 15.68 -17.79 -18.00
N ALA A 197 16.71 -17.48 -17.20
CA ALA A 197 17.16 -16.12 -16.99
C ALA A 197 17.64 -15.49 -18.31
N GLY A 198 17.20 -14.26 -18.57
CA GLY A 198 17.53 -13.53 -19.80
C GLY A 198 16.67 -13.88 -21.01
N TRP A 199 15.68 -14.78 -20.88
CA TRP A 199 14.69 -14.97 -21.93
C TRP A 199 13.88 -13.71 -22.15
N THR A 200 13.63 -13.39 -23.42
CA THR A 200 12.85 -12.23 -23.84
C THR A 200 11.43 -12.65 -24.21
N TYR A 201 10.47 -11.77 -23.96
CA TYR A 201 9.06 -11.99 -24.30
C TYR A 201 8.42 -10.68 -24.77
N THR A 202 7.22 -10.79 -25.34
CA THR A 202 6.33 -9.66 -25.64
C THR A 202 5.08 -9.74 -24.75
N GLY A 203 4.57 -8.60 -24.29
CA GLY A 203 3.43 -8.52 -23.37
C GLY A 203 2.85 -7.11 -23.30
#